data_AF-B7FLN6-F1
#
_entry.id   AF-B7FLN6-F1
#
_cell.length_a   1.000
_cell.length_b   1.000
_cell.length_c   1.000
_cell.angle_alpha   90.00
_cell.angle_beta   90.00
_cell.angle_gamma   90.00
#
_symmetry.space_group_name_H-M   'P 1'
#
loop_
_entity.id
_entity.type
_entity.pdbx_description
1 polymer ?
#
loop_
_entity_poly.entity_id
_entity_poly.type
_entity_poly.pdbx_seq_one_letter_code
_entity_poly.pdbx_strand_id
1 'polypeptide(L)'
;MFSKPKKHSVSEAPPEIKEIYHRYSDEGGIMTASHLRSFLIEVQKEEKITEEETQAIIDHRDLNLESFFKFLFGDNNPPLLPSTEVHQDMSLPLSHYYIFTGHNSYLTGNQLSSDCSDAPIIEALQRGVRVIELDIWPNDSKDDVDVLHGMTLTTPVALIKCLLSIKEYAFVASEYPVVITLEDHLTPDLQAKVAQMVTQTFGDILFCPTSETLKDFPHLIHLKKGLSSQPSRLRSSLKLKKKRKRRNHRRESL
;
A
#
# COMPACT_ATOMS: atom_id res chain seq x y z
N MET A 1 -22.41 13.41 -3.63
CA MET A 1 -23.56 13.69 -2.73
C MET A 1 -23.65 12.53 -1.75
N PHE A 2 -22.96 12.63 -0.60
CA PHE A 2 -23.01 11.57 0.41
C PHE A 2 -24.34 11.68 1.14
N SER A 3 -25.18 10.64 1.02
CA SER A 3 -26.44 10.55 1.75
C SER A 3 -26.14 10.57 3.25
N LYS A 4 -26.84 11.43 4.00
CA LYS A 4 -26.73 11.44 5.47
C LYS A 4 -27.09 10.04 6.00
N PRO A 5 -26.42 9.52 7.03
CA PRO A 5 -26.81 8.26 7.65
C PRO A 5 -28.26 8.38 8.13
N LYS A 6 -29.13 7.49 7.66
CA LYS A 6 -30.52 7.42 8.11
C LYS A 6 -30.49 7.03 9.60
N LYS A 7 -31.16 7.82 10.45
CA LYS A 7 -31.38 7.42 11.85
C LYS A 7 -32.38 6.28 11.86
N HIS A 8 -31.89 5.05 12.06
CA HIS A 8 -32.73 3.88 12.21
C HIS A 8 -33.47 3.93 13.55
N SER A 9 -34.80 3.83 13.52
CA SER A 9 -35.65 3.82 14.72
C SER A 9 -36.15 2.40 15.05
N VAL A 10 -36.52 2.13 16.30
CA VAL A 10 -36.94 0.80 16.81
C VAL A 10 -38.06 0.16 15.98
N SER A 11 -38.97 0.97 15.43
CA SER A 11 -40.08 0.48 14.60
C SER A 11 -39.62 -0.16 13.29
N GLU A 12 -38.35 0.00 12.91
CA GLU A 12 -37.75 -0.52 11.68
C GLU A 12 -36.94 -1.80 11.86
N ALA A 13 -36.69 -2.25 13.10
CA ALA A 13 -35.91 -3.47 13.32
C ALA A 13 -36.62 -4.69 12.71
N PRO A 14 -35.96 -5.45 11.81
CA PRO A 14 -36.55 -6.64 11.20
C PRO A 14 -36.99 -7.69 12.23
N PRO A 15 -38.01 -8.50 11.93
CA PRO A 15 -38.48 -9.55 12.84
C PRO A 15 -37.38 -10.47 13.36
N GLU A 16 -36.42 -10.82 12.50
CA GLU A 16 -35.29 -11.71 12.82
C GLU A 16 -34.36 -11.06 13.86
N ILE A 17 -34.13 -9.75 13.77
CA ILE A 17 -33.32 -9.02 14.75
C ILE A 17 -34.04 -8.93 16.09
N LYS A 18 -35.36 -8.72 16.08
CA LYS A 18 -36.17 -8.73 17.30
C LYS A 18 -36.12 -10.10 17.98
N GLU A 19 -36.26 -11.18 17.21
CA GLU A 19 -36.19 -12.55 17.74
C GLU A 19 -34.83 -12.85 18.37
N ILE A 20 -33.74 -12.48 17.69
CA ILE A 20 -32.39 -12.60 18.23
C ILE A 20 -32.25 -11.78 19.52
N TYR A 21 -32.68 -10.52 19.52
CA TYR A 21 -32.61 -9.68 20.70
C TYR A 21 -33.33 -10.30 21.91
N HIS A 22 -34.56 -10.78 21.72
CA HIS A 22 -35.34 -11.40 22.78
C HIS A 22 -34.73 -12.70 23.31
N ARG A 23 -34.05 -13.47 22.45
CA ARG A 23 -33.34 -14.69 22.87
C ARG A 23 -32.18 -14.40 23.83
N TYR A 24 -31.55 -13.25 23.69
CA TYR A 24 -30.41 -12.81 24.50
C TYR A 24 -30.76 -11.60 25.37
N SER A 25 -31.99 -11.51 25.86
CA SER A 25 -32.42 -10.49 26.83
C SER A 25 -33.14 -11.16 28.00
N ASP A 26 -33.22 -10.47 29.13
CA ASP A 26 -34.03 -10.93 30.26
C ASP A 26 -35.55 -10.76 29.99
N GLU A 27 -36.38 -11.20 30.95
CA GLU A 27 -37.84 -11.03 30.92
C GLU A 27 -38.29 -9.56 30.85
N GLY A 28 -37.43 -8.63 31.31
CA GLY A 28 -37.65 -7.20 31.25
C GLY A 28 -37.31 -6.57 29.89
N GLY A 29 -36.76 -7.36 28.95
CA GLY A 29 -36.30 -6.86 27.66
C GLY A 29 -35.06 -6.00 27.79
N ILE A 30 -34.13 -6.39 28.67
CA ILE A 30 -32.82 -5.77 28.83
C ILE A 30 -31.72 -6.80 28.54
N MET A 31 -30.78 -6.42 27.67
CA MET A 31 -29.59 -7.20 27.35
C MET A 31 -28.41 -6.64 28.14
N THR A 32 -27.95 -7.37 29.14
CA THR A 32 -26.76 -7.03 29.94
C THR A 32 -25.49 -7.35 29.17
N ALA A 33 -24.32 -6.97 29.70
CA ALA A 33 -23.04 -7.35 29.11
C ALA A 33 -22.85 -8.86 29.00
N SER A 34 -23.27 -9.63 30.01
CA SER A 34 -23.19 -11.10 29.94
C SER A 34 -24.09 -11.67 28.84
N HIS A 35 -25.29 -11.11 28.64
CA HIS A 35 -26.17 -11.52 27.55
C HIS A 35 -25.59 -11.16 26.18
N LEU A 36 -25.06 -9.95 26.03
CA LEU A 36 -24.38 -9.54 24.80
C LEU A 36 -23.18 -10.44 24.51
N ARG A 37 -22.39 -10.79 25.53
CA ARG A 37 -21.25 -11.70 25.39
C ARG A 37 -21.67 -13.05 24.80
N SER A 38 -22.77 -13.62 25.30
CA SER A 38 -23.35 -14.85 24.72
C SER A 38 -23.74 -14.66 23.25
N PHE A 39 -24.37 -13.54 22.90
CA PHE A 39 -24.67 -13.23 21.49
C PHE A 39 -23.41 -13.14 20.62
N LEU A 40 -22.36 -12.45 21.09
CA LEU A 40 -21.10 -12.29 20.35
C LEU A 40 -20.42 -13.65 20.12
N ILE A 41 -20.43 -14.54 21.11
CA ILE A 41 -19.85 -15.88 21.01
C ILE A 41 -20.70 -16.80 20.11
N GLU A 42 -22.00 -16.89 20.39
CA GLU A 42 -22.86 -17.90 19.76
C GLU A 42 -23.27 -17.53 18.34
N VAL A 43 -23.54 -16.24 18.10
CA VAL A 43 -24.03 -15.73 16.81
C VAL A 43 -22.89 -15.16 15.98
N GLN A 44 -22.07 -14.27 16.56
CA GLN A 44 -20.99 -13.61 15.81
C GLN A 44 -19.67 -14.40 15.77
N LYS A 45 -19.57 -15.49 16.54
CA LYS A 45 -18.39 -16.38 16.60
C LYS A 45 -17.14 -15.70 17.16
N GLU A 46 -17.31 -14.71 18.02
CA GLU A 46 -16.23 -14.04 18.74
C GLU A 46 -15.80 -14.85 19.97
N GLU A 47 -15.26 -16.06 19.76
CA GLU A 47 -14.98 -17.04 20.82
C GLU A 47 -13.99 -16.56 21.89
N LYS A 48 -13.15 -15.59 21.55
CA LYS A 48 -12.08 -15.08 22.44
C LYS A 48 -12.47 -13.83 23.23
N ILE A 49 -13.69 -13.32 23.06
CA ILE A 49 -14.09 -12.06 23.67
C ILE A 49 -14.16 -12.16 25.20
N THR A 50 -13.51 -11.21 25.86
CA THR A 50 -13.47 -11.08 27.32
C THR A 50 -14.68 -10.32 27.82
N GLU A 51 -14.92 -10.41 29.13
CA GLU A 51 -16.00 -9.66 29.78
C GLU A 51 -15.70 -8.16 29.75
N GLU A 52 -14.44 -7.78 29.96
CA GLU A 52 -13.97 -6.40 29.88
C GLU A 52 -14.15 -5.79 28.48
N GLU A 53 -13.81 -6.52 27.42
CA GLU A 53 -14.04 -6.09 26.03
C GLU A 53 -15.53 -5.94 25.74
N THR A 54 -16.36 -6.89 26.18
CA THR A 54 -17.81 -6.81 25.99
C THR A 54 -18.40 -5.59 26.70
N GLN A 55 -17.94 -5.30 27.92
CA GLN A 55 -18.38 -4.15 28.69
C GLN A 55 -17.95 -2.82 28.02
N ALA A 56 -16.77 -2.78 27.42
CA ALA A 56 -16.27 -1.62 26.68
C ALA A 56 -17.10 -1.36 25.40
N ILE A 57 -17.55 -2.40 24.70
CA ILE A 57 -18.39 -2.28 23.50
C ILE A 57 -19.68 -1.50 23.79
N ILE A 58 -20.28 -1.71 24.96
CA ILE A 58 -21.54 -1.10 25.38
C ILE A 58 -21.37 0.11 26.32
N ASP A 59 -20.15 0.63 26.47
CA ASP A 59 -19.84 1.76 27.37
C ASP A 59 -20.39 1.55 28.80
N HIS A 60 -20.25 0.32 29.31
CA HIS A 60 -20.77 -0.12 30.60
C HIS A 60 -22.29 0.03 30.81
N ARG A 61 -23.10 0.03 29.75
CA ARG A 61 -24.57 0.18 29.83
C ARG A 61 -25.30 -1.03 29.26
N ASP A 62 -26.44 -1.35 29.86
CA ASP A 62 -27.32 -2.38 29.30
C ASP A 62 -28.04 -1.89 28.03
N LEU A 63 -28.36 -2.83 27.15
CA LEU A 63 -28.97 -2.56 25.84
C LEU A 63 -30.46 -2.89 25.85
N ASN A 64 -31.27 -1.88 25.53
CA ASN A 64 -32.63 -2.11 25.02
C ASN A 64 -32.60 -2.46 23.51
N LEU A 65 -33.73 -2.88 22.94
CA LEU A 65 -33.82 -3.24 21.52
C LEU A 65 -33.31 -2.14 20.58
N GLU A 66 -33.57 -0.86 20.91
CA GLU A 66 -33.07 0.26 20.11
C GLU A 66 -31.55 0.32 20.08
N SER A 67 -30.95 0.18 21.25
CA SER A 67 -29.50 0.31 21.43
C SER A 67 -28.78 -0.90 20.84
N PHE A 68 -29.37 -2.10 20.96
CA PHE A 68 -28.88 -3.30 20.28
C PHE A 68 -28.96 -3.16 18.75
N PHE A 69 -30.09 -2.68 18.21
CA PHE A 69 -30.21 -2.50 16.76
C PHE A 69 -29.22 -1.48 16.22
N LYS A 70 -28.97 -0.38 16.95
CA LYS A 70 -27.91 0.58 16.62
C LYS A 70 -26.51 -0.03 16.72
N PHE A 71 -26.27 -0.85 17.74
CA PHE A 71 -25.00 -1.56 17.92
C PHE A 71 -24.65 -2.42 16.70
N LEU A 72 -25.61 -3.12 16.10
CA LEU A 72 -25.35 -3.97 14.91
C LEU A 72 -24.75 -3.22 13.72
N PHE A 73 -25.01 -1.92 13.60
CA PHE A 73 -24.45 -1.04 12.56
C PHE A 73 -23.43 -0.04 13.11
N GLY A 74 -23.07 -0.15 14.38
CA GLY A 74 -22.13 0.75 15.02
C GLY A 74 -20.70 0.47 14.60
N ASP A 75 -19.84 1.47 14.72
CA ASP A 75 -18.40 1.35 14.41
C ASP A 75 -17.70 0.29 15.29
N ASN A 76 -18.31 -0.07 16.43
CA ASN A 76 -17.84 -1.12 17.35
C ASN A 76 -18.23 -2.55 16.90
N ASN A 77 -19.01 -2.70 15.81
CA ASN A 77 -19.43 -3.98 15.26
C ASN A 77 -19.24 -4.03 13.73
N PRO A 78 -18.01 -3.76 13.21
CA PRO A 78 -17.80 -3.79 11.77
C PRO A 78 -17.91 -5.22 11.24
N PRO A 79 -18.43 -5.42 10.01
CA PRO A 79 -18.56 -6.77 9.43
C PRO A 79 -17.20 -7.45 9.18
N LEU A 80 -16.13 -6.66 9.11
CA LEU A 80 -14.75 -7.12 9.06
C LEU A 80 -13.97 -6.35 10.12
N LEU A 81 -13.35 -7.07 11.05
CA LEU A 81 -12.38 -6.46 11.96
C LEU A 81 -11.24 -5.88 11.11
N PRO A 82 -10.99 -4.56 11.16
CA PRO A 82 -9.84 -4.00 10.49
C PRO A 82 -8.60 -4.52 11.21
N SER A 83 -7.97 -5.55 10.64
CA SER A 83 -6.62 -5.95 11.05
C SER A 83 -5.69 -4.82 10.63
N THR A 84 -5.40 -3.92 11.57
CA THR A 84 -4.44 -2.82 11.36
C THR A 84 -3.00 -3.31 11.35
N GLU A 85 -2.78 -4.56 11.79
CA GLU A 85 -1.46 -5.16 11.90
C GLU A 85 -1.26 -6.29 10.89
N VAL A 86 -0.01 -6.44 10.46
CA VAL A 86 0.38 -7.48 9.52
C VAL A 86 0.42 -8.82 10.26
N HIS A 87 -0.51 -9.72 9.95
CA HIS A 87 -0.66 -11.02 10.60
C HIS A 87 -0.11 -12.21 9.79
N GLN A 88 0.29 -11.97 8.53
CA GLN A 88 0.83 -12.99 7.65
C GLN A 88 2.32 -13.22 7.95
N ASP A 89 2.85 -14.40 7.62
CA ASP A 89 4.29 -14.62 7.65
C ASP A 89 4.96 -13.78 6.55
N MET A 90 5.68 -12.74 6.94
CA MET A 90 6.38 -11.82 6.03
C MET A 90 7.84 -12.23 5.78
N SER A 91 8.23 -13.42 6.23
CA SER A 91 9.58 -13.96 6.07
C SER A 91 9.77 -14.77 4.78
N LEU A 92 8.71 -15.06 4.02
CA LEU A 92 8.80 -15.86 2.79
C LEU A 92 9.42 -15.05 1.63
N PRO A 93 9.85 -15.72 0.54
CA PRO A 93 10.33 -15.04 -0.67
C PRO A 93 9.23 -14.19 -1.33
N LEU A 94 9.61 -13.09 -1.99
CA LEU A 94 8.67 -12.17 -2.65
C LEU A 94 7.65 -12.87 -3.58
N SER A 95 8.04 -13.96 -4.24
CA SER A 95 7.19 -14.73 -5.16
C SER A 95 6.01 -15.45 -4.48
N HIS A 96 5.93 -15.44 -3.15
CA HIS A 96 4.85 -16.06 -2.38
C HIS A 96 3.71 -15.09 -2.04
N TYR A 97 3.83 -13.81 -2.41
CA TYR A 97 2.86 -12.78 -2.05
C TYR A 97 2.17 -12.22 -3.29
N TYR A 98 0.88 -11.93 -3.15
CA TYR A 98 0.22 -10.99 -4.06
C TYR A 98 0.71 -9.58 -3.78
N ILE A 99 1.12 -8.86 -4.82
CA ILE A 99 1.65 -7.51 -4.71
C ILE A 99 0.63 -6.55 -5.32
N PHE A 100 0.24 -5.51 -4.59
CA PHE A 100 -0.61 -4.47 -5.13
C PHE A 100 0.18 -3.61 -6.11
N THR A 101 -0.12 -3.70 -7.41
CA THR A 101 0.65 -3.07 -8.49
C THR A 101 -0.12 -1.93 -9.15
N GLY A 102 0.60 -0.89 -9.58
CA GLY A 102 0.11 0.13 -10.50
C GLY A 102 0.60 -0.15 -11.92
N HIS A 103 -0.18 0.22 -12.92
CA HIS A 103 0.18 0.17 -14.34
C HIS A 103 0.08 1.57 -14.92
N ASN A 104 1.10 2.03 -15.65
CA ASN A 104 1.23 3.41 -16.14
C ASN A 104 0.90 4.44 -15.04
N SER A 105 1.60 4.33 -13.91
CA SER A 105 1.29 5.02 -12.65
C SER A 105 1.42 6.54 -12.72
N TYR A 106 1.92 7.06 -13.84
CA TYR A 106 2.14 8.47 -14.12
C TYR A 106 0.96 9.12 -14.88
N LEU A 107 0.01 8.35 -15.43
CA LEU A 107 -1.11 8.89 -16.20
C LEU A 107 -2.18 9.49 -15.28
N THR A 108 -2.62 10.71 -15.60
CA THR A 108 -3.70 11.41 -14.88
C THR A 108 -5.10 11.01 -15.35
N GLY A 109 -5.20 10.19 -16.40
CA GLY A 109 -6.47 9.81 -17.02
C GLY A 109 -6.31 8.66 -18.01
N ASN A 110 -6.70 8.88 -19.27
CA ASN A 110 -6.72 7.85 -20.30
C ASN A 110 -5.33 7.58 -20.91
N GLN A 111 -5.22 6.43 -21.58
CA GLN A 111 -3.97 5.94 -22.17
C GLN A 111 -3.53 6.70 -23.45
N LEU A 112 -4.35 7.57 -24.03
CA LEU A 112 -4.10 8.14 -25.37
C LEU A 112 -3.75 9.63 -25.37
N SER A 113 -4.28 10.41 -24.43
CA SER A 113 -4.29 11.88 -24.54
C SER A 113 -4.26 12.62 -23.20
N SER A 114 -4.23 11.91 -22.06
CA SER A 114 -4.16 12.57 -20.77
C SER A 114 -2.74 13.00 -20.40
N ASP A 115 -2.63 13.97 -19.51
CA ASP A 115 -1.34 14.44 -19.03
C ASP A 115 -0.64 13.41 -18.15
N CYS A 116 0.68 13.46 -18.10
CA CYS A 116 1.48 12.71 -17.13
C CYS A 116 1.84 13.60 -15.94
N SER A 117 1.84 13.01 -14.74
CA SER A 117 2.17 13.71 -13.50
C SER A 117 2.67 12.73 -12.45
N ASP A 118 3.33 13.25 -11.42
CA ASP A 118 3.68 12.52 -10.22
C ASP A 118 2.50 12.39 -9.24
N ALA A 119 1.43 13.19 -9.39
CA ALA A 119 0.27 13.13 -8.49
C ALA A 119 -0.41 11.75 -8.41
N PRO A 120 -0.67 11.02 -9.52
CA PRO A 120 -1.22 9.67 -9.45
C PRO A 120 -0.26 8.66 -8.79
N ILE A 121 1.06 8.88 -8.90
CA ILE A 121 2.08 8.07 -8.20
C ILE A 121 1.95 8.26 -6.69
N ILE A 122 1.80 9.52 -6.24
CA ILE A 122 1.62 9.86 -4.82
C ILE A 122 0.36 9.19 -4.28
N GLU A 123 -0.76 9.33 -5.00
CA GLU A 123 -2.04 8.72 -4.61
C GLU A 123 -1.94 7.19 -4.54
N ALA A 124 -1.29 6.55 -5.52
CA ALA A 124 -1.07 5.11 -5.53
C ALA A 124 -0.27 4.65 -4.31
N LEU A 125 0.83 5.34 -3.98
CA LEU A 125 1.66 5.00 -2.83
C LEU A 125 0.92 5.19 -1.50
N GLN A 126 0.11 6.25 -1.36
CA GLN A 126 -0.74 6.49 -0.19
C GLN A 126 -1.83 5.43 -0.03
N ARG A 127 -2.31 4.84 -1.13
CA ARG A 127 -3.26 3.70 -1.12
C ARG A 127 -2.60 2.35 -0.87
N GLY A 128 -1.27 2.29 -0.78
CA GLY A 128 -0.53 1.06 -0.50
C GLY A 128 -0.02 0.30 -1.72
N VAL A 129 -0.09 0.87 -2.94
CA VAL A 129 0.54 0.26 -4.14
C VAL A 129 2.04 0.09 -3.92
N ARG A 130 2.58 -1.09 -4.23
CA ARG A 130 3.98 -1.50 -4.03
C ARG A 130 4.79 -1.63 -5.32
N VAL A 131 4.17 -1.50 -6.50
CA VAL A 131 4.87 -1.48 -7.79
C VAL A 131 4.46 -0.23 -8.57
N ILE A 132 5.44 0.60 -8.90
CA ILE A 132 5.26 1.82 -9.68
C ILE A 132 5.97 1.66 -11.03
N GLU A 133 5.20 1.83 -12.10
CA GLU A 133 5.68 1.77 -13.47
C GLU A 133 5.99 3.17 -14.02
N LEU A 134 7.14 3.31 -14.67
CA LEU A 134 7.60 4.53 -15.33
C LEU A 134 8.14 4.20 -16.73
N ASP A 135 7.53 4.78 -17.75
CA ASP A 135 7.96 4.63 -19.14
C ASP A 135 8.91 5.76 -19.50
N ILE A 136 10.20 5.46 -19.65
CA ILE A 136 11.25 6.47 -19.72
C ILE A 136 11.70 6.70 -21.17
N TRP A 137 11.62 7.96 -21.60
CA TRP A 137 11.94 8.40 -22.95
C TRP A 137 12.91 9.60 -22.93
N PRO A 138 13.72 9.80 -23.99
CA PRO A 138 14.48 11.04 -24.13
C PRO A 138 13.52 12.23 -24.23
N ASN A 139 13.84 13.33 -23.55
CA ASN A 139 13.14 14.60 -23.75
C ASN A 139 13.38 15.14 -25.18
N ASP A 140 12.66 16.21 -25.57
CA ASP A 140 12.77 16.80 -26.91
C ASP A 140 14.20 17.20 -27.30
N SER A 141 14.98 17.69 -26.34
CA SER A 141 16.38 18.10 -26.52
C SER A 141 17.37 16.92 -26.51
N LYS A 142 16.90 15.71 -26.18
CA LYS A 142 17.68 14.46 -26.07
C LYS A 142 18.85 14.52 -25.09
N ASP A 143 18.78 15.42 -24.12
CA ASP A 143 19.78 15.63 -23.08
C ASP A 143 19.27 15.25 -21.68
N ASP A 144 17.97 15.00 -21.53
CA ASP A 144 17.33 14.54 -20.30
C ASP A 144 16.24 13.48 -20.55
N VAL A 145 15.56 13.07 -19.48
CA VAL A 145 14.61 11.97 -19.48
C VAL A 145 13.26 12.39 -18.92
N ASP A 146 12.22 12.10 -19.69
CA ASP A 146 10.82 12.29 -19.33
C ASP A 146 10.13 10.93 -19.16
N VAL A 147 8.98 10.98 -18.48
CA VAL A 147 8.04 9.88 -18.32
C VAL A 147 6.77 10.20 -19.11
N LEU A 148 6.40 9.32 -20.03
CA LEU A 148 5.18 9.42 -20.83
C LEU A 148 4.82 8.10 -21.49
N HIS A 149 3.57 7.97 -21.94
CA HIS A 149 3.15 6.82 -22.71
C HIS A 149 3.55 7.01 -24.19
N GLY A 150 4.46 6.18 -24.66
CA GLY A 150 5.05 6.32 -26.01
C GLY A 150 4.03 6.26 -27.14
N MET A 151 4.31 6.96 -28.23
CA MET A 151 3.48 6.99 -29.45
C MET A 151 2.03 7.47 -29.20
N THR A 152 1.79 8.27 -28.16
CA THR A 152 0.49 8.86 -27.82
C THR A 152 0.55 10.39 -27.73
N LEU A 153 -0.57 11.04 -27.43
CA LEU A 153 -0.67 12.49 -27.23
C LEU A 153 -0.58 12.89 -25.75
N THR A 154 -0.02 12.04 -24.90
CA THR A 154 0.17 12.33 -23.48
C THR A 154 1.26 13.39 -23.29
N THR A 155 1.07 14.34 -22.38
CA THR A 155 2.11 15.34 -22.07
C THR A 155 3.11 14.77 -21.06
N PRO A 156 4.42 14.96 -21.25
CA PRO A 156 5.44 14.31 -20.43
C PRO A 156 5.59 14.95 -19.03
N VAL A 157 6.15 14.17 -18.10
CA VAL A 157 6.63 14.66 -16.79
C VAL A 157 8.10 14.28 -16.59
N ALA A 158 8.91 15.22 -16.09
CA ALA A 158 10.33 14.97 -15.85
C ALA A 158 10.55 13.79 -14.89
N LEU A 159 11.43 12.84 -15.26
CA LEU A 159 11.68 11.63 -14.46
C LEU A 159 12.08 11.95 -13.03
N ILE A 160 12.93 12.97 -12.82
CA ILE A 160 13.40 13.35 -11.49
C ILE A 160 12.25 13.74 -10.55
N LYS A 161 11.16 14.33 -11.09
CA LYS A 161 9.97 14.67 -10.30
C LYS A 161 9.31 13.40 -9.78
N CYS A 162 9.09 12.41 -10.65
CA CYS A 162 8.55 11.11 -10.26
C CYS A 162 9.41 10.40 -9.22
N LEU A 163 10.74 10.38 -9.40
CA LEU A 163 11.66 9.73 -8.45
C LEU A 163 11.64 10.39 -7.07
N LEU A 164 11.56 11.72 -6.99
CA LEU A 164 11.46 12.46 -5.73
C LEU A 164 10.14 12.16 -5.01
N SER A 165 9.02 12.14 -5.74
CA SER A 165 7.72 11.77 -5.18
C SER A 165 7.70 10.32 -4.71
N ILE A 166 8.30 9.38 -5.46
CA ILE A 166 8.45 8.00 -4.99
C ILE A 166 9.26 7.95 -3.69
N LYS A 167 10.39 8.66 -3.61
CA LYS A 167 11.23 8.68 -2.41
C LYS A 167 10.45 9.13 -1.17
N GLU A 168 9.66 10.19 -1.31
CA GLU A 168 8.91 10.80 -0.22
C GLU A 168 7.78 9.89 0.26
N TYR A 169 7.05 9.26 -0.67
CA TYR A 169 5.82 8.54 -0.35
C TYR A 169 5.96 7.01 -0.29
N ALA A 170 7.12 6.44 -0.68
CA ALA A 170 7.33 5.00 -0.80
C ALA A 170 6.90 4.23 0.45
N PHE A 171 7.09 4.79 1.65
CA PHE A 171 6.86 4.08 2.90
C PHE A 171 5.78 4.70 3.79
N VAL A 172 4.93 5.58 3.25
CA VAL A 172 3.85 6.25 4.01
C VAL A 172 2.76 5.27 4.43
N ALA A 173 2.31 4.41 3.51
CA ALA A 173 1.23 3.45 3.77
C ALA A 173 1.74 2.08 4.26
N SER A 174 3.02 1.76 4.06
CA SER A 174 3.59 0.45 4.36
C SER A 174 5.11 0.50 4.46
N GLU A 175 5.71 -0.25 5.40
CA GLU A 175 7.16 -0.39 5.52
C GLU A 175 7.79 -1.38 4.52
N TYR A 176 6.96 -2.13 3.79
CA TYR A 176 7.40 -3.13 2.83
C TYR A 176 7.94 -2.49 1.54
N PRO A 177 8.76 -3.25 0.77
CA PRO A 177 9.52 -2.72 -0.35
C PRO A 177 8.61 -2.15 -1.44
N VAL A 178 9.13 -1.16 -2.17
CA VAL A 178 8.53 -0.68 -3.41
C VAL A 178 9.40 -1.13 -4.59
N VAL A 179 8.76 -1.62 -5.65
CA VAL A 179 9.43 -1.96 -6.90
C VAL A 179 9.14 -0.87 -7.92
N ILE A 180 10.19 -0.36 -8.56
CA ILE A 180 10.07 0.55 -9.70
C ILE A 180 10.38 -0.26 -10.96
N THR A 181 9.40 -0.40 -11.83
CA THR A 181 9.60 -0.93 -13.18
C THR A 181 9.89 0.23 -14.12
N LEU A 182 10.97 0.11 -14.90
CA LEU A 182 11.35 1.12 -15.88
C LEU A 182 11.21 0.52 -17.27
N GLU A 183 10.26 1.03 -18.07
CA GLU A 183 10.18 0.70 -19.49
C GLU A 183 11.17 1.58 -20.26
N ASP A 184 12.32 1.02 -20.64
CA ASP A 184 13.51 1.75 -21.08
C ASP A 184 13.56 1.94 -22.60
N HIS A 185 13.32 3.18 -23.06
CA HIS A 185 13.45 3.61 -24.47
C HIS A 185 14.67 4.51 -24.71
N LEU A 186 15.67 4.46 -23.82
CA LEU A 186 16.78 5.41 -23.80
C LEU A 186 18.03 4.93 -24.52
N THR A 187 18.82 5.89 -25.00
CA THR A 187 20.20 5.65 -25.43
C THR A 187 21.11 5.28 -24.25
N PRO A 188 22.27 4.62 -24.47
CA PRO A 188 23.18 4.24 -23.40
C PRO A 188 23.64 5.39 -22.49
N ASP A 189 23.84 6.59 -23.04
CA ASP A 189 24.25 7.77 -22.27
C ASP A 189 23.14 8.25 -21.34
N LEU A 190 21.89 8.28 -21.82
CA LEU A 190 20.73 8.59 -21.01
C LEU A 190 20.45 7.50 -19.96
N GLN A 191 20.65 6.21 -20.29
CA GLN A 191 20.59 5.13 -19.30
C GLN A 191 21.62 5.34 -18.17
N ALA A 192 22.83 5.79 -18.50
CA ALA A 192 23.86 6.10 -17.51
C ALA A 192 23.51 7.32 -16.65
N LYS A 193 22.77 8.30 -17.21
CA LYS A 193 22.19 9.44 -16.52
C LYS A 193 21.06 9.00 -15.58
N VAL A 194 20.12 8.17 -16.01
CA VAL A 194 19.06 7.61 -15.15
C VAL A 194 19.65 6.79 -13.99
N ALA A 195 20.63 5.93 -14.27
CA ALA A 195 21.32 5.18 -13.21
C ALA A 195 21.92 6.11 -12.14
N GLN A 196 22.42 7.27 -12.55
CA GLN A 196 22.91 8.29 -11.63
C GLN A 196 21.78 8.95 -10.83
N MET A 197 20.71 9.39 -11.50
CA MET A 197 19.55 9.98 -10.85
C MET A 197 18.95 9.05 -9.80
N VAL A 198 18.72 7.78 -10.15
CA VAL A 198 18.18 6.75 -9.25
C VAL A 198 19.11 6.55 -8.04
N THR A 199 20.43 6.43 -8.27
CA THR A 199 21.40 6.26 -7.18
C THR A 199 21.44 7.48 -6.25
N GLN A 200 21.44 8.69 -6.81
CA GLN A 200 21.53 9.93 -6.04
C GLN A 200 20.23 10.21 -5.28
N THR A 201 19.08 9.93 -5.90
CA THR A 201 17.77 10.18 -5.29
C THR A 201 17.53 9.23 -4.13
N PHE A 202 17.68 7.92 -4.36
CA PHE A 202 17.33 6.91 -3.37
C PHE A 202 18.47 6.58 -2.40
N GLY A 203 19.74 6.80 -2.76
CA GLY A 203 20.86 6.60 -1.85
C GLY A 203 20.83 5.22 -1.18
N ASP A 204 20.76 5.21 0.15
CA ASP A 204 20.84 3.99 0.96
C ASP A 204 19.56 3.14 0.94
N ILE A 205 18.40 3.72 0.58
CA ILE A 205 17.16 2.94 0.43
C ILE A 205 17.10 2.18 -0.91
N LEU A 206 18.04 2.42 -1.82
CA LEU A 206 18.11 1.69 -3.09
C LEU A 206 18.68 0.28 -2.88
N PHE A 207 17.86 -0.74 -3.10
CA PHE A 207 18.33 -2.12 -3.09
C PHE A 207 19.17 -2.41 -4.34
N CYS A 208 20.44 -2.73 -4.11
CA CYS A 208 21.38 -3.18 -5.14
C CYS A 208 21.83 -4.61 -4.84
N PRO A 209 21.39 -5.64 -5.59
CA PRO A 209 21.83 -7.00 -5.36
C PRO A 209 23.35 -7.13 -5.55
N THR A 210 23.99 -7.89 -4.65
CA THR A 210 25.45 -8.10 -4.62
C THR A 210 25.94 -9.09 -5.69
N SER A 211 25.05 -9.99 -6.17
CA SER A 211 25.33 -10.99 -7.22
C SER A 211 24.61 -10.65 -8.53
N GLU A 212 25.12 -11.16 -9.66
CA GLU A 212 24.47 -11.08 -10.99
C GLU A 212 23.27 -12.01 -11.11
N THR A 213 23.31 -13.13 -10.39
CA THR A 213 22.22 -14.10 -10.28
C THR A 213 21.76 -14.17 -8.84
N LEU A 214 20.48 -13.88 -8.63
CA LEU A 214 19.76 -14.28 -7.44
C LEU A 214 19.30 -15.71 -7.69
N LYS A 215 19.80 -16.68 -6.90
CA LYS A 215 19.30 -18.06 -6.97
C LYS A 215 17.85 -18.14 -6.48
N ASP A 216 17.51 -17.31 -5.50
CA ASP A 216 16.20 -17.19 -4.88
C ASP A 216 15.77 -15.71 -4.82
N PHE A 217 14.46 -15.46 -4.86
CA PHE A 217 13.93 -14.11 -4.62
C PHE A 217 14.25 -13.66 -3.18
N PRO A 218 14.58 -12.38 -2.97
CA PRO A 218 14.85 -11.88 -1.62
C PRO A 218 13.60 -12.00 -0.74
N HIS A 219 13.83 -12.32 0.53
CA HIS A 219 12.81 -12.31 1.56
C HIS A 219 12.38 -10.87 1.86
N LEU A 220 11.07 -10.64 2.10
CA LEU A 220 10.53 -9.30 2.34
C LEU A 220 11.13 -8.63 3.57
N ILE A 221 11.40 -9.37 4.64
CA ILE A 221 12.06 -8.86 5.86
C ILE A 221 13.42 -8.22 5.55
N HIS A 222 14.20 -8.80 4.62
CA HIS A 222 15.52 -8.28 4.24
C HIS A 222 15.45 -7.05 3.32
N LEU A 223 14.26 -6.73 2.82
CA LEU A 223 14.00 -5.58 1.96
C LEU A 223 13.15 -4.51 2.64
N LYS A 224 12.83 -4.66 3.95
CA LYS A 224 12.10 -3.61 4.69
C LYS A 224 12.81 -2.27 4.47
N LYS A 225 12.07 -1.31 3.88
CA LYS A 225 12.59 0.00 3.43
C LYS A 225 13.60 -0.04 2.27
N GLY A 226 13.34 -0.87 1.26
CA GLY A 226 14.14 -0.97 0.03
C GLY A 226 13.35 -0.63 -1.24
N LEU A 227 14.00 0.02 -2.20
CA LEU A 227 13.52 0.21 -3.57
C LEU A 227 14.26 -0.72 -4.53
N SER A 228 13.52 -1.52 -5.31
CA SER A 228 14.10 -2.37 -6.35
C SER A 228 13.79 -1.80 -7.74
N SER A 229 14.82 -1.45 -8.51
CA SER A 229 14.67 -1.09 -9.93
C SER A 229 14.85 -2.34 -10.82
N GLN A 230 13.88 -2.67 -11.66
CA GLN A 230 14.06 -3.64 -12.75
C GLN A 230 14.16 -2.90 -14.07
N PRO A 231 15.40 -2.67 -14.57
CA PRO A 231 15.85 -3.33 -15.83
C PRO A 231 17.24 -4.00 -15.75
N SER A 232 17.46 -5.02 -16.57
CA SER A 232 18.74 -5.76 -16.66
C SER A 232 19.94 -4.90 -17.06
N ARG A 233 19.73 -3.84 -17.85
CA ARG A 233 20.79 -2.94 -18.38
C ARG A 233 21.20 -1.80 -17.45
N LEU A 234 20.30 -1.24 -16.65
CA LEU A 234 20.67 -0.23 -15.65
C LEU A 234 21.57 -0.80 -14.54
N ARG A 235 21.42 -2.10 -14.24
CA ARG A 235 22.23 -2.82 -13.24
C ARG A 235 23.72 -2.85 -13.60
N SER A 236 24.08 -2.99 -14.87
CA SER A 236 25.49 -3.03 -15.30
C SER A 236 26.15 -1.64 -15.20
N SER A 237 25.43 -0.58 -15.56
CA SER A 237 25.89 0.82 -15.42
C SER A 237 26.15 1.22 -13.96
N LEU A 238 25.28 0.82 -13.03
CA LEU A 238 25.46 1.03 -11.59
C LEU A 238 26.73 0.36 -11.03
N LYS A 239 27.03 -0.86 -11.48
CA LYS A 239 28.23 -1.61 -11.07
C LYS A 239 29.52 -0.97 -11.59
N LEU A 240 29.54 -0.48 -12.84
CA LEU A 240 30.69 0.23 -13.38
C LEU A 240 31.03 1.47 -12.54
N LYS A 241 30.02 2.23 -12.10
CA LYS A 241 30.23 3.39 -11.23
C LYS A 241 30.73 3.01 -9.83
N LYS A 242 30.17 1.98 -9.18
CA LYS A 242 30.69 1.49 -7.87
C LYS A 242 32.16 1.01 -7.97
N LYS A 243 32.53 0.31 -9.04
CA LYS A 243 33.94 -0.09 -9.30
C LYS A 243 34.86 1.13 -9.53
N ARG A 244 34.41 2.15 -10.27
CA ARG A 244 35.18 3.40 -10.48
C ARG A 244 35.35 4.19 -9.18
N LYS A 245 34.30 4.34 -8.36
CA LYS A 245 34.36 5.03 -7.05
C LYS A 245 35.32 4.32 -6.09
N ARG A 246 35.28 2.99 -6.01
CA ARG A 246 36.25 2.19 -5.22
C ARG A 246 37.69 2.34 -5.71
N ARG A 247 37.93 2.42 -7.03
CA ARG A 247 39.26 2.65 -7.60
C ARG A 247 39.80 4.06 -7.31
N ASN A 248 38.98 5.08 -7.39
CA ASN A 248 39.39 6.46 -7.10
C ASN A 248 39.70 6.64 -5.61
N HIS A 249 38.86 6.10 -4.73
CA HIS A 249 39.11 6.17 -3.28
C HIS A 249 40.41 5.47 -2.87
N ARG A 250 40.76 4.36 -3.54
CA ARG A 250 42.03 3.64 -3.32
C ARG A 250 43.27 4.37 -3.88
N ARG A 251 43.08 5.34 -4.77
CA ARG A 251 44.15 6.19 -5.34
C ARG A 251 44.36 7.47 -4.54
N GLU A 252 43.35 7.95 -3.83
CA GLU A 252 43.43 9.11 -2.93
C GLU A 252 43.95 8.74 -1.52
N SER A 253 44.01 7.44 -1.21
CA SER A 253 44.48 6.88 0.07
C SER A 253 45.89 6.28 -0.01
N LEU A 254 46.67 6.62 -1.04
CA LEU A 254 48.08 6.25 -1.26
C LEU A 254 48.87 7.54 -1.51
#